data_AF-A0A1X6PBF5-F1
#
_entry.id   AF-A0A1X6PBF5-F1
#
_cell.length_a   1.000
_cell.length_b   1.000
_cell.length_c   1.000
_cell.angle_alpha   90.00
_cell.angle_beta   90.00
_cell.angle_gamma   90.00
#
_symmetry.space_group_name_H-M   'P 1'
#
loop_
_entity.id
_entity.type
_entity.pdbx_description
1 polymer ?
#
loop_
_entity_poly.entity_id
_entity_poly.type
_entity_poly.pdbx_seq_one_letter_code
_entity_poly.pdbx_strand_id
1 'polypeptide(L)'
;MRTSKHRAAVVVALALSLVASRAAARECQRVPLHQLLDASQQPGGVFILSDGRELKASTHTVGGCETLFQERTGIRVAATTDYTLMSHRTGRCVTGEGADAAYTGFQAITVTANGFRFKTDFVMENIDSTRGFRKTMTSLGVAGGVLVRPRLELAPAAVVSVREFGMPAASLAAVGFPAAQDMRVEGVALNTTEPQNLPQRRDPTGKFKATVHYDTPVDKLVIIYAVTWQSSPSNSAATIVTGVSFPCGCPCRAKAAAGRMVVPVSGGAPGTCTTKAHARTAHGCNYAGDQWCDAVEGVRWMLTGGAGGACRTVPSVFHVPVSPYSPALAFG
;
A
#
# COMPACT_ATOMS: atom_id res chain seq x y z
N MET A 1 -13.13 38.03 -59.60
CA MET A 1 -13.98 36.82 -59.72
C MET A 1 -13.19 35.61 -59.23
N ARG A 2 -13.80 34.81 -58.34
CA ARG A 2 -13.45 33.42 -57.95
C ARG A 2 -12.10 33.22 -57.20
N THR A 3 -12.11 33.11 -55.86
CA THR A 3 -12.19 31.85 -55.05
C THR A 3 -11.00 30.92 -55.33
N SER A 4 -10.19 30.41 -54.40
CA SER A 4 -10.48 29.84 -53.08
C SER A 4 -9.16 29.38 -52.44
N LYS A 5 -9.02 29.61 -51.12
CA LYS A 5 -8.46 28.73 -50.06
C LYS A 5 -7.22 27.88 -50.40
N HIS A 6 -6.15 28.03 -49.61
CA HIS A 6 -5.85 27.08 -48.53
C HIS A 6 -4.91 27.72 -47.49
N ARG A 7 -5.41 27.73 -46.25
CA ARG A 7 -4.68 28.08 -45.03
C ARG A 7 -3.66 26.98 -44.74
N ALA A 8 -2.44 27.35 -44.40
CA ALA A 8 -1.56 26.52 -43.58
C ALA A 8 -1.15 27.35 -42.37
N ALA A 9 -1.98 27.32 -41.33
CA ALA A 9 -1.62 27.82 -40.01
C ALA A 9 -0.65 26.79 -39.41
N VAL A 10 0.62 27.16 -39.29
CA VAL A 10 1.60 26.41 -38.51
C VAL A 10 1.27 26.66 -37.04
N VAL A 11 0.47 25.77 -36.45
CA VAL A 11 0.28 25.70 -35.01
C VAL A 11 1.49 24.96 -34.45
N VAL A 12 2.46 25.70 -33.92
CA VAL A 12 3.52 25.14 -33.08
C VAL A 12 2.86 24.72 -31.77
N ALA A 13 2.46 23.45 -31.70
CA ALA A 13 2.06 22.83 -30.44
C ALA A 13 3.34 22.65 -29.60
N LEU A 14 3.61 23.61 -28.71
CA LEU A 14 4.54 23.41 -27.61
C LEU A 14 3.98 22.29 -26.74
N ALA A 15 4.56 21.10 -26.90
CA ALA A 15 4.38 20.00 -25.98
C ALA A 15 4.93 20.42 -24.62
N LEU A 16 4.07 20.97 -23.76
CA LEU A 16 4.29 20.97 -22.33
C LEU A 16 4.21 19.51 -21.87
N SER A 17 5.35 18.86 -21.84
CA SER A 17 5.57 17.63 -21.08
C SER A 17 5.29 17.94 -19.60
N LEU A 18 4.04 17.76 -19.19
CA LEU A 18 3.66 17.59 -17.79
C LEU A 18 4.31 16.29 -17.32
N VAL A 19 5.55 16.39 -16.86
CA VAL A 19 6.12 15.40 -15.97
C VAL A 19 5.31 15.51 -14.69
N ALA A 20 4.25 14.71 -14.59
CA ALA A 20 3.60 14.45 -13.32
C ALA A 20 4.60 13.67 -12.47
N SER A 21 5.44 14.40 -11.74
CA SER A 21 6.27 13.82 -10.69
C SER A 21 5.32 13.19 -9.68
N ARG A 22 5.16 11.86 -9.75
CA ARG A 22 4.56 11.08 -8.66
C ARG A 22 5.50 11.26 -7.46
N ALA A 23 5.18 12.22 -6.61
CA ALA A 23 5.87 12.42 -5.35
C ALA A 23 5.63 11.18 -4.49
N ALA A 24 6.66 10.34 -4.34
CA ALA A 24 6.65 9.27 -3.37
C ALA A 24 6.70 9.92 -1.98
N ALA A 25 5.71 9.63 -1.13
CA ALA A 25 5.81 9.99 0.28
C ALA A 25 7.09 9.34 0.84
N ARG A 26 7.96 10.12 1.48
CA ARG A 26 9.24 9.61 2.00
C ARG A 26 8.95 8.47 2.98
N GLU A 27 9.48 7.28 2.68
CA GLU A 27 9.39 6.11 3.56
C GLU A 27 10.21 6.38 4.84
N CYS A 28 9.56 6.32 6.01
CA CYS A 28 10.24 6.52 7.29
C CYS A 28 10.63 5.20 7.94
N GLN A 29 9.77 4.19 7.79
CA GLN A 29 9.95 2.91 8.45
C GLN A 29 9.40 1.79 7.57
N ARG A 30 10.19 0.73 7.40
CA ARG A 30 9.72 -0.56 6.89
C ARG A 30 9.62 -1.52 8.06
N VAL A 31 8.45 -2.08 8.32
CA VAL A 31 8.24 -2.98 9.46
C VAL A 31 7.88 -4.38 8.96
N PRO A 32 8.68 -5.42 9.26
CA PRO A 32 8.30 -6.80 9.02
C PRO A 32 7.00 -7.17 9.73
N LEU A 33 6.06 -7.81 9.03
CA LEU A 33 4.76 -8.19 9.61
C LEU A 33 4.90 -9.06 10.87
N HIS A 34 5.89 -9.95 10.93
CA HIS A 34 6.15 -10.75 12.13
C HIS A 34 6.51 -9.91 13.35
N GLN A 35 7.09 -8.72 13.19
CA GLN A 35 7.35 -7.80 14.31
C GLN A 35 6.06 -7.11 14.75
N LEU A 36 5.17 -6.75 13.82
CA LEU A 36 3.84 -6.24 14.16
C LEU A 36 2.99 -7.28 14.91
N LEU A 37 3.19 -8.57 14.57
CA LEU A 37 2.45 -9.71 15.13
C LEU A 37 3.03 -10.23 16.44
N ASP A 38 4.27 -9.89 16.79
CA ASP A 38 4.90 -10.31 18.04
C ASP A 38 4.39 -9.47 19.23
N ALA A 39 3.08 -9.56 19.45
CA ALA A 39 2.36 -8.93 20.55
C ALA A 39 2.87 -9.35 21.93
N SER A 40 3.68 -10.42 22.03
CA SER A 40 4.34 -10.81 23.28
C SER A 40 5.39 -9.80 23.75
N GLN A 41 5.87 -8.95 22.83
CA GLN A 41 6.85 -7.89 23.10
C GLN A 41 6.20 -6.51 23.25
N GLN A 42 4.87 -6.39 23.19
CA GLN A 42 4.18 -5.11 23.15
C GLN A 42 2.99 -5.05 24.13
N PRO A 43 2.91 -4.06 25.03
CA PRO A 43 1.76 -3.89 25.93
C PRO A 43 0.44 -3.80 25.17
N GLY A 44 -0.57 -4.59 25.56
CA GLY A 44 -1.90 -4.59 24.91
C GLY A 44 -1.91 -5.08 23.45
N GLY A 45 -0.82 -5.66 22.96
CA GLY A 45 -0.70 -6.13 21.58
C GLY A 45 -0.68 -5.01 20.53
N VAL A 46 -0.27 -3.79 20.93
CA VAL A 46 -0.18 -2.61 20.06
C VAL A 46 1.27 -2.37 19.67
N PHE A 47 1.57 -2.37 18.38
CA PHE A 47 2.87 -1.95 17.86
C PHE A 47 2.92 -0.43 17.67
N ILE A 48 3.96 0.22 18.18
CA ILE A 48 4.14 1.67 18.06
C ILE A 48 5.23 1.94 17.03
N LEU A 49 4.87 2.65 15.95
CA LEU A 49 5.82 3.14 14.94
C LEU A 49 6.79 4.15 15.58
N SER A 50 7.96 4.36 14.96
CA SER A 50 8.99 5.25 15.50
C SER A 50 8.53 6.70 15.69
N ASP A 51 7.47 7.10 14.99
CA ASP A 51 6.87 8.41 15.14
C ASP A 51 5.86 8.49 16.29
N GLY A 52 5.32 7.36 16.75
CA GLY A 52 4.29 7.27 17.80
C GLY A 52 2.91 6.78 17.33
N ARG A 53 2.72 6.52 16.03
CA ARG A 53 1.46 5.94 15.52
C ARG A 53 1.31 4.48 15.95
N GLU A 54 0.08 4.09 16.26
CA GLU A 54 -0.25 2.77 16.80
C GLU A 54 -0.88 1.84 15.75
N LEU A 55 -0.40 0.61 15.71
CA LEU A 55 -0.85 -0.45 14.82
C LEU A 55 -1.20 -1.71 15.61
N LYS A 56 -2.21 -2.45 15.15
CA LYS A 56 -2.47 -3.82 15.60
C LYS A 56 -2.34 -4.77 14.43
N ALA A 57 -1.75 -5.93 14.64
CA ALA A 57 -1.73 -7.00 13.66
C ALA A 57 -2.33 -8.29 14.20
N SER A 58 -2.94 -9.09 13.34
CA SER A 58 -3.51 -10.38 13.71
C SER A 58 -3.42 -11.37 12.56
N THR A 59 -3.33 -12.66 12.90
CA THR A 59 -3.42 -13.75 11.93
C THR A 59 -4.84 -14.31 11.91
N HIS A 60 -5.26 -14.78 10.74
CA HIS A 60 -6.59 -15.37 10.54
C HIS A 60 -6.48 -16.68 9.80
N THR A 61 -7.24 -17.67 10.27
CA THR A 61 -7.41 -18.97 9.62
C THR A 61 -8.84 -19.07 9.14
N VAL A 62 -9.03 -19.10 7.82
CA VAL A 62 -10.37 -19.10 7.20
C VAL A 62 -10.62 -20.42 6.49
N GLY A 63 -11.84 -20.94 6.56
CA GLY A 63 -12.24 -22.17 5.84
C GLY A 63 -11.57 -23.45 6.33
N GLY A 64 -11.06 -23.48 7.57
CA GLY A 64 -10.33 -24.64 8.11
C GLY A 64 -8.91 -24.80 7.54
N CYS A 65 -8.35 -23.73 6.98
CA CYS A 65 -7.01 -23.67 6.41
C CYS A 65 -5.91 -23.64 7.50
N GLU A 66 -5.83 -24.62 8.39
CA GLU A 66 -4.94 -24.59 9.56
C GLU A 66 -3.45 -24.50 9.22
N THR A 67 -2.60 -24.15 10.19
CA THR A 67 -1.14 -24.12 10.03
C THR A 67 -0.45 -25.18 10.88
N LEU A 68 0.78 -25.57 10.52
CA LEU A 68 1.63 -26.37 11.41
C LEU A 68 2.26 -25.46 12.46
N PHE A 69 2.38 -25.89 13.72
CA PHE A 69 2.92 -25.06 14.80
C PHE A 69 4.30 -24.46 14.47
N GLN A 70 5.20 -25.25 13.86
CA GLN A 70 6.56 -24.83 13.49
C GLN A 70 6.61 -23.95 12.23
N GLU A 71 5.53 -23.93 11.45
CA GLU A 71 5.36 -23.11 10.24
C GLU A 71 4.02 -22.37 10.35
N ARG A 72 3.80 -21.65 11.45
CA ARG A 72 2.60 -20.83 11.62
C ARG A 72 2.75 -19.53 10.85
N THR A 73 1.67 -19.06 10.22
CA THR A 73 1.64 -17.73 9.58
C THR A 73 2.07 -16.66 10.57
N GLY A 74 2.85 -15.69 10.11
CA GLY A 74 3.27 -14.55 10.93
C GLY A 74 4.61 -14.72 11.64
N ILE A 75 5.33 -15.83 11.47
CA ILE A 75 6.69 -15.98 12.01
C ILE A 75 7.75 -15.49 11.03
N ARG A 76 8.92 -15.13 11.57
CA ARG A 76 10.11 -14.81 10.78
C ARG A 76 10.68 -16.07 10.10
N VAL A 77 11.00 -15.98 8.81
CA VAL A 77 11.52 -17.12 8.01
C VAL A 77 12.93 -17.54 8.45
N ALA A 78 13.81 -16.58 8.68
CA ALA A 78 15.16 -16.79 9.20
C ALA A 78 15.62 -15.56 9.98
N ALA A 79 16.49 -15.73 10.98
CA ALA A 79 16.88 -14.69 11.94
C ALA A 79 17.42 -13.40 11.28
N THR A 80 18.06 -13.53 10.11
CA THR A 80 18.69 -12.42 9.37
C THR A 80 17.79 -11.79 8.30
N THR A 81 16.52 -12.18 8.24
CA THR A 81 15.60 -11.74 7.19
C THR A 81 14.41 -10.98 7.73
N ASP A 82 13.97 -9.98 6.98
CA ASP A 82 12.73 -9.22 7.20
C ASP A 82 11.49 -9.94 6.63
N TYR A 83 11.64 -11.21 6.27
CA TYR A 83 10.57 -11.99 5.66
C TYR A 83 9.66 -12.60 6.71
N THR A 84 8.36 -12.40 6.50
CA THR A 84 7.30 -13.03 7.27
C THR A 84 6.75 -14.21 6.48
N LEU A 85 6.67 -15.37 7.13
CA LEU A 85 6.11 -16.59 6.57
C LEU A 85 4.58 -16.49 6.54
N MET A 86 3.98 -16.91 5.43
CA MET A 86 2.57 -17.28 5.37
C MET A 86 2.47 -18.73 4.90
N SER A 87 1.76 -19.57 5.64
CA SER A 87 1.85 -21.02 5.46
C SER A 87 0.62 -21.72 5.97
N HIS A 88 0.28 -22.85 5.38
CA HIS A 88 -0.84 -23.67 5.82
C HIS A 88 -0.56 -25.16 5.67
N ARG A 89 -1.31 -25.97 6.42
CA ARG A 89 -1.45 -27.42 6.24
C ARG A 89 -2.27 -27.70 4.99
N THR A 90 -2.04 -28.85 4.39
CA THR A 90 -2.66 -29.25 3.13
C THR A 90 -4.16 -29.56 3.21
N GLY A 91 -4.81 -29.53 2.05
CA GLY A 91 -6.14 -30.12 1.84
C GLY A 91 -7.35 -29.19 1.95
N ARG A 92 -7.21 -27.97 2.52
CA ARG A 92 -8.37 -27.06 2.72
C ARG A 92 -8.20 -25.63 2.19
N CYS A 93 -6.99 -25.25 1.77
CA CYS A 93 -6.66 -23.87 1.35
C CYS A 93 -6.64 -23.72 -0.17
N VAL A 94 -7.48 -24.47 -0.87
CA VAL A 94 -7.47 -24.55 -2.34
C VAL A 94 -8.56 -23.64 -2.87
N THR A 95 -8.16 -22.61 -3.61
CA THR A 95 -9.07 -21.67 -4.25
C THR A 95 -9.73 -22.25 -5.51
N GLY A 96 -9.13 -23.29 -6.09
CA GLY A 96 -9.50 -23.80 -7.40
C GLY A 96 -8.81 -23.04 -8.53
N GLU A 97 -9.19 -23.34 -9.76
CA GLU A 97 -8.62 -22.76 -10.97
C GLU A 97 -9.71 -22.24 -11.91
N GLY A 98 -9.32 -21.34 -12.82
CA GLY A 98 -10.25 -20.78 -13.81
C GLY A 98 -11.15 -19.67 -13.26
N ALA A 99 -12.25 -19.41 -13.96
CA ALA A 99 -13.14 -18.28 -13.67
C ALA A 99 -13.81 -18.37 -12.28
N ASP A 100 -14.09 -19.60 -11.84
CA ASP A 100 -14.80 -19.89 -10.59
C ASP A 100 -13.87 -19.99 -9.36
N ALA A 101 -12.56 -19.78 -9.54
CA ALA A 101 -11.60 -19.83 -8.44
C ALA A 101 -11.95 -18.78 -7.37
N ALA A 102 -11.98 -19.19 -6.09
CA ALA A 102 -12.43 -18.35 -5.00
C ALA A 102 -11.69 -18.57 -3.68
N TYR A 103 -11.46 -17.50 -2.92
CA TYR A 103 -10.86 -17.55 -1.58
C TYR A 103 -11.91 -17.98 -0.52
N THR A 104 -12.21 -19.27 -0.47
CA THR A 104 -13.09 -19.89 0.54
C THR A 104 -12.34 -20.42 1.76
N GLY A 105 -11.04 -20.73 1.60
CA GLY A 105 -10.13 -21.14 2.67
C GLY A 105 -8.73 -20.61 2.44
N PHE A 106 -8.16 -19.94 3.45
CA PHE A 106 -6.86 -19.26 3.33
C PHE A 106 -6.29 -18.88 4.70
N GLN A 107 -5.03 -18.45 4.66
CA GLN A 107 -4.36 -17.76 5.76
C GLN A 107 -4.30 -16.27 5.48
N ALA A 108 -4.49 -15.45 6.50
CA ALA A 108 -4.36 -14.01 6.35
C ALA A 108 -3.63 -13.34 7.50
N ILE A 109 -3.02 -12.20 7.20
CA ILE A 109 -2.53 -11.23 8.18
C ILE A 109 -3.31 -9.94 7.96
N THR A 110 -3.88 -9.40 9.04
CA THR A 110 -4.49 -8.06 9.03
C THR A 110 -3.63 -7.09 9.81
N VAL A 111 -3.46 -5.86 9.33
CA VAL A 111 -2.85 -4.74 10.05
C VAL A 111 -3.88 -3.62 10.12
N THR A 112 -4.17 -3.11 11.31
CA THR A 112 -5.16 -2.06 11.54
C THR A 112 -4.48 -0.86 12.21
N ALA A 113 -4.73 0.33 11.69
CA ALA A 113 -4.23 1.59 12.24
C ALA A 113 -5.19 2.18 13.26
N ASN A 114 -4.64 2.73 14.35
CA ASN A 114 -5.44 3.40 15.37
C ASN A 114 -5.85 4.81 14.90
N GLY A 115 -7.00 4.89 14.22
CA GLY A 115 -7.61 6.15 13.88
C GLY A 115 -6.81 6.97 12.87
N PHE A 116 -5.93 6.39 12.06
CA PHE A 116 -5.28 7.05 10.93
C PHE A 116 -5.33 6.17 9.69
N ARG A 117 -4.96 6.74 8.53
CA ARG A 117 -4.77 5.98 7.29
C ARG A 117 -3.33 6.10 6.81
N PHE A 118 -2.84 5.07 6.13
CA PHE A 118 -1.48 5.03 5.61
C PHE A 118 -1.45 4.47 4.20
N LYS A 119 -0.54 5.03 3.38
CA LYS A 119 -0.11 4.37 2.14
C LYS A 119 0.93 3.32 2.48
N THR A 120 1.06 2.30 1.67
CA THR A 120 2.05 1.27 1.91
C THR A 120 2.43 0.51 0.66
N ASP A 121 3.66 0.04 0.67
CA ASP A 121 4.25 -0.85 -0.31
C ASP A 121 4.89 -2.06 0.38
N PHE A 122 4.75 -3.23 -0.23
CA PHE A 122 5.42 -4.46 0.19
C PHE A 122 5.47 -5.46 -0.97
N VAL A 123 6.17 -6.56 -0.77
CA VAL A 123 6.35 -7.60 -1.79
C VAL A 123 5.75 -8.91 -1.30
N MET A 124 4.93 -9.52 -2.15
CA MET A 124 4.46 -10.90 -2.04
C MET A 124 5.37 -11.77 -2.90
N GLU A 125 6.09 -12.72 -2.32
CA GLU A 125 7.15 -13.48 -3.00
C GLU A 125 7.04 -14.96 -2.71
N ASN A 126 7.68 -15.80 -3.53
CA ASN A 126 7.60 -17.26 -3.48
C ASN A 126 6.23 -17.79 -3.95
N ILE A 127 5.66 -17.13 -4.96
CA ILE A 127 4.42 -17.53 -5.63
C ILE A 127 4.79 -18.50 -6.76
N ASP A 128 5.15 -19.72 -6.36
CA ASP A 128 5.67 -20.78 -7.25
C ASP A 128 4.81 -22.07 -7.18
N SER A 129 5.30 -23.17 -7.75
CA SER A 129 4.69 -24.51 -7.67
C SER A 129 5.43 -25.49 -6.76
N THR A 130 6.36 -25.01 -5.92
CA THR A 130 7.31 -25.87 -5.21
C THR A 130 6.59 -26.88 -4.33
N ARG A 131 7.13 -28.11 -4.31
CA ARG A 131 6.55 -29.26 -3.59
C ARG A 131 5.12 -29.59 -4.04
N GLY A 132 4.75 -29.29 -5.28
CA GLY A 132 3.45 -29.66 -5.86
C GLY A 132 2.28 -28.78 -5.38
N PHE A 133 2.56 -27.56 -4.93
CA PHE A 133 1.55 -26.57 -4.54
C PHE A 133 1.66 -25.35 -5.43
N ARG A 134 0.62 -25.03 -6.20
CA ARG A 134 0.57 -23.77 -6.95
C ARG A 134 0.00 -22.69 -6.06
N LYS A 135 0.83 -21.72 -5.71
CA LYS A 135 0.51 -20.70 -4.70
C LYS A 135 -0.20 -19.50 -5.32
N THR A 136 -1.01 -18.83 -4.51
CA THR A 136 -1.64 -17.56 -4.85
C THR A 136 -1.67 -16.61 -3.66
N MET A 137 -1.52 -15.31 -3.91
CA MET A 137 -1.59 -14.28 -2.88
C MET A 137 -2.42 -13.10 -3.35
N THR A 138 -3.15 -12.47 -2.43
CA THR A 138 -3.87 -11.23 -2.69
C THR A 138 -3.70 -10.27 -1.51
N SER A 139 -3.98 -9.00 -1.74
CA SER A 139 -4.06 -8.00 -0.68
C SER A 139 -5.25 -7.07 -0.89
N LEU A 140 -5.89 -6.71 0.21
CA LEU A 140 -7.04 -5.82 0.26
C LEU A 140 -6.79 -4.70 1.26
N GLY A 141 -7.19 -3.49 0.90
CA GLY A 141 -7.19 -2.33 1.79
C GLY A 141 -8.59 -1.95 2.20
N VAL A 142 -8.74 -1.36 3.39
CA VAL A 142 -9.98 -0.69 3.82
C VAL A 142 -9.65 0.76 4.09
N ALA A 143 -10.54 1.66 3.66
CA ALA A 143 -10.56 3.05 4.10
C ALA A 143 -11.97 3.41 4.55
N GLY A 144 -12.19 3.52 5.86
CA GLY A 144 -13.47 3.93 6.45
C GLY A 144 -14.61 2.98 6.08
N GLY A 145 -14.34 1.67 6.06
CA GLY A 145 -15.30 0.63 5.68
C GLY A 145 -15.40 0.38 4.17
N VAL A 146 -14.72 1.16 3.33
CA VAL A 146 -14.73 1.00 1.87
C VAL A 146 -13.52 0.20 1.41
N LEU A 147 -13.70 -0.77 0.51
CA LEU A 147 -12.62 -1.52 -0.12
C LEU A 147 -11.73 -0.60 -0.96
N VAL A 148 -10.42 -0.72 -0.76
CA VAL A 148 -9.37 -0.10 -1.57
C VAL A 148 -8.58 -1.21 -2.23
N ARG A 149 -8.50 -1.18 -3.56
CA ARG A 149 -7.69 -2.11 -4.34
C ARG A 149 -6.26 -1.60 -4.44
N PRO A 150 -5.24 -2.45 -4.26
CA PRO A 150 -3.86 -2.07 -4.54
C PRO A 150 -3.62 -1.99 -6.05
N ARG A 151 -2.56 -1.29 -6.44
CA ARG A 151 -1.90 -1.55 -7.73
C ARG A 151 -0.90 -2.69 -7.53
N LEU A 152 -0.99 -3.71 -8.37
CA LEU A 152 -0.06 -4.84 -8.40
C LEU A 152 0.94 -4.64 -9.54
N GLU A 153 2.24 -4.69 -9.21
CA GLU A 153 3.32 -4.55 -10.17
C GLU A 153 4.12 -5.86 -10.26
N LEU A 154 4.33 -6.33 -11.49
CA LEU A 154 5.07 -7.54 -11.82
C LEU A 154 6.31 -7.18 -12.64
N ALA A 155 7.40 -7.92 -12.46
CA ALA A 155 8.57 -7.78 -13.32
C ALA A 155 8.23 -8.15 -14.77
N PRO A 156 8.86 -7.55 -15.80
CA PRO A 156 8.59 -7.87 -17.20
C PRO A 156 8.75 -9.35 -17.57
N ALA A 157 9.64 -10.07 -16.88
CA ALA A 157 9.88 -11.50 -17.07
C ALA A 157 9.18 -12.39 -16.02
N ALA A 158 8.14 -11.87 -15.35
CA ALA A 158 7.41 -12.61 -14.33
C ALA A 158 6.71 -13.85 -14.90
N VAL A 159 6.76 -14.95 -14.15
CA VAL A 159 6.00 -16.18 -14.43
C VAL A 159 4.67 -16.22 -13.66
N VAL A 160 4.39 -15.16 -12.91
CA VAL A 160 3.10 -14.92 -12.27
C VAL A 160 2.29 -13.93 -13.09
N SER A 161 0.98 -13.91 -12.85
CA SER A 161 0.02 -13.01 -13.47
C SER A 161 -1.00 -12.54 -12.45
N VAL A 162 -1.56 -11.35 -12.66
CA VAL A 162 -2.73 -10.88 -11.93
C VAL A 162 -3.97 -11.53 -12.51
N ARG A 163 -4.82 -12.09 -11.65
CA ARG A 163 -6.06 -12.78 -12.00
C ARG A 163 -7.14 -12.42 -11.01
N GLU A 164 -8.39 -12.46 -11.44
CA GLU A 164 -9.50 -12.27 -10.52
C GLU A 164 -9.92 -13.58 -9.85
N PHE A 165 -10.24 -13.48 -8.57
CA PHE A 165 -10.78 -14.56 -7.74
C PHE A 165 -12.09 -14.10 -7.10
N GLY A 166 -13.02 -15.03 -6.92
CA GLY A 166 -14.16 -14.82 -6.05
C GLY A 166 -13.72 -14.67 -4.60
N MET A 167 -14.43 -13.85 -3.85
CA MET A 167 -14.26 -13.75 -2.41
C MET A 167 -15.65 -13.66 -1.75
N PRO A 168 -16.08 -14.75 -1.08
CA PRO A 168 -17.38 -14.77 -0.42
C PRO A 168 -17.47 -13.72 0.69
N ALA A 169 -18.68 -13.22 0.95
CA ALA A 169 -18.97 -12.29 2.04
C ALA A 169 -18.51 -12.84 3.40
N ALA A 170 -18.72 -14.15 3.64
CA ALA A 170 -18.28 -14.83 4.86
C ALA A 170 -16.74 -14.82 5.03
N SER A 171 -16.00 -15.01 3.92
CA SER A 171 -14.54 -14.94 3.91
C SER A 171 -14.03 -13.54 4.24
N LEU A 172 -14.70 -12.51 3.74
CA LEU A 172 -14.39 -11.10 4.05
C LEU A 172 -14.69 -10.78 5.51
N ALA A 173 -15.86 -11.18 6.00
CA ALA A 173 -16.24 -11.01 7.39
C ALA A 173 -15.22 -11.67 8.35
N ALA A 174 -14.69 -12.84 8.01
CA ALA A 174 -13.69 -13.54 8.81
C ALA A 174 -12.37 -12.77 8.97
N VAL A 175 -12.01 -11.90 8.02
CA VAL A 175 -10.85 -10.99 8.14
C VAL A 175 -11.26 -9.58 8.59
N GLY A 176 -12.48 -9.43 9.09
CA GLY A 176 -13.05 -8.18 9.60
C GLY A 176 -13.30 -7.12 8.52
N PHE A 177 -13.68 -7.54 7.31
CA PHE A 177 -14.28 -6.68 6.31
C PHE A 177 -15.81 -6.69 6.47
N PRO A 178 -16.49 -5.53 6.52
CA PRO A 178 -17.94 -5.45 6.70
C PRO A 178 -18.72 -5.63 5.38
N ALA A 179 -18.25 -6.48 4.45
CA ALA A 179 -18.88 -6.63 3.15
C ALA A 179 -20.21 -7.40 3.26
N ALA A 180 -21.29 -6.81 2.73
CA ALA A 180 -22.62 -7.41 2.72
C ALA A 180 -22.86 -8.41 1.57
N GLN A 181 -21.90 -8.55 0.64
CA GLN A 181 -22.03 -9.40 -0.55
C GLN A 181 -20.67 -9.95 -1.01
N ASP A 182 -20.74 -11.02 -1.80
CA ASP A 182 -19.59 -11.59 -2.50
C ASP A 182 -18.99 -10.58 -3.46
N MET A 183 -17.68 -10.67 -3.69
CA MET A 183 -16.97 -9.78 -4.61
C MET A 183 -15.85 -10.49 -5.36
N ARG A 184 -15.29 -9.78 -6.34
CA ARG A 184 -14.09 -10.18 -7.07
C ARG A 184 -12.89 -9.37 -6.60
N VAL A 185 -11.78 -10.06 -6.38
CA VAL A 185 -10.51 -9.49 -5.93
C VAL A 185 -9.38 -9.94 -6.86
N GLU A 186 -8.41 -9.05 -7.06
CA GLU A 186 -7.21 -9.38 -7.82
C GLU A 186 -6.23 -10.15 -6.94
N GLY A 187 -5.79 -11.31 -7.41
CA GLY A 187 -4.75 -12.13 -6.82
C GLY A 187 -3.61 -12.39 -7.81
N VAL A 188 -2.46 -12.74 -7.27
CA VAL A 188 -1.25 -13.06 -8.03
C VAL A 188 -1.04 -14.57 -7.95
N ALA A 189 -1.03 -15.23 -9.10
CA ALA A 189 -0.82 -16.66 -9.24
C ALA A 189 0.04 -16.96 -10.47
N LEU A 190 0.60 -18.17 -10.53
CA LEU A 190 1.36 -18.63 -11.70
C LEU A 190 0.54 -18.47 -12.99
N ASN A 191 1.20 -18.02 -14.06
CA ASN A 191 0.57 -17.81 -15.36
C ASN A 191 0.41 -19.11 -16.18
N THR A 192 0.92 -20.23 -15.66
CA THR A 192 0.94 -21.55 -16.32
C THR A 192 0.41 -22.64 -15.39
N THR A 193 -0.02 -23.75 -16.00
CA THR A 193 -0.33 -24.98 -15.29
C THR A 193 0.89 -25.89 -15.11
N GLU A 194 1.96 -25.64 -15.87
CA GLU A 194 3.21 -26.38 -15.73
C GLU A 194 3.92 -26.03 -14.41
N PRO A 195 4.60 -27.00 -13.77
CA PRO A 195 5.39 -26.71 -12.60
C PRO A 195 6.49 -25.67 -12.87
N GLN A 196 6.46 -24.58 -12.11
CA GLN A 196 7.49 -23.55 -12.05
C GLN A 196 7.97 -23.47 -10.61
N ASN A 197 9.10 -24.12 -10.31
CA ASN A 197 9.62 -24.20 -8.95
C ASN A 197 10.69 -23.14 -8.72
N LEU A 198 10.64 -22.48 -7.56
CA LEU A 198 11.72 -21.65 -7.08
C LEU A 198 12.59 -22.49 -6.13
N PRO A 199 13.88 -22.75 -6.46
CA PRO A 199 14.74 -23.64 -5.67
C PRO A 199 14.97 -23.16 -4.23
N GLN A 200 14.85 -21.86 -3.99
CA GLN A 200 14.97 -21.21 -2.68
C GLN A 200 13.66 -20.50 -2.36
N ARG A 201 13.36 -20.24 -1.08
CA ARG A 201 12.16 -19.46 -0.74
C ARG A 201 12.23 -18.00 -1.21
N ARG A 202 13.43 -17.51 -1.57
CA ARG A 202 13.67 -16.16 -2.08
C ARG A 202 13.81 -16.19 -3.59
N ASP A 203 13.24 -15.18 -4.24
CA ASP A 203 13.25 -14.94 -5.67
C ASP A 203 14.17 -13.76 -6.01
N PRO A 204 15.48 -14.02 -6.20
CA PRO A 204 16.41 -13.00 -6.66
C PRO A 204 16.15 -12.58 -8.11
N THR A 205 15.40 -13.38 -8.87
CA THR A 205 15.15 -13.14 -10.30
C THR A 205 13.97 -12.20 -10.57
N GLY A 206 13.11 -11.98 -9.58
CA GLY A 206 11.92 -11.15 -9.75
C GLY A 206 10.73 -11.85 -10.39
N LYS A 207 10.85 -13.14 -10.74
CA LYS A 207 9.88 -13.86 -11.55
C LYS A 207 8.65 -14.38 -10.80
N PHE A 208 8.79 -14.65 -9.50
CA PHE A 208 7.83 -15.33 -8.63
C PHE A 208 7.28 -14.41 -7.53
N LYS A 209 7.16 -13.11 -7.83
CA LYS A 209 6.69 -12.10 -6.88
C LYS A 209 5.86 -11.01 -7.54
N ALA A 210 5.16 -10.27 -6.69
CA ALA A 210 4.51 -9.02 -7.03
C ALA A 210 4.81 -7.96 -5.97
N THR A 211 5.02 -6.73 -6.42
CA THR A 211 5.02 -5.56 -5.54
C THR A 211 3.60 -5.02 -5.43
N VAL A 212 3.16 -4.81 -4.20
CA VAL A 212 1.83 -4.28 -3.88
C VAL A 212 1.99 -2.81 -3.53
N HIS A 213 1.15 -1.94 -4.10
CA HIS A 213 1.16 -0.51 -3.85
C HIS A 213 -0.24 0.00 -3.47
N TYR A 214 -0.35 0.68 -2.33
CA TYR A 214 -1.55 1.42 -1.94
C TYR A 214 -1.35 2.91 -2.14
N ASP A 215 -1.70 3.41 -3.34
CA ASP A 215 -1.66 4.87 -3.62
C ASP A 215 -2.73 5.63 -2.85
N THR A 216 -3.85 4.97 -2.55
CA THR A 216 -4.94 5.45 -1.70
C THR A 216 -4.68 4.99 -0.26
N PRO A 217 -4.63 5.89 0.73
CA PRO A 217 -4.39 5.52 2.13
C PRO A 217 -5.47 4.59 2.70
N VAL A 218 -5.04 3.59 3.47
CA VAL A 218 -5.91 2.58 4.12
C VAL A 218 -5.79 2.67 5.65
N ASP A 219 -6.87 2.42 6.38
CA ASP A 219 -6.86 2.24 7.85
C ASP A 219 -6.74 0.76 8.24
N LYS A 220 -6.98 -0.16 7.30
CA LYS A 220 -6.71 -1.58 7.47
C LYS A 220 -6.14 -2.19 6.21
N LEU A 221 -5.11 -3.00 6.39
CA LEU A 221 -4.46 -3.81 5.36
C LEU A 221 -4.75 -5.28 5.64
N VAL A 222 -5.06 -6.05 4.60
CA VAL A 222 -5.25 -7.50 4.65
C VAL A 222 -4.37 -8.13 3.59
N ILE A 223 -3.61 -9.15 3.98
CA ILE A 223 -2.73 -9.92 3.08
C ILE A 223 -3.12 -11.38 3.22
N ILE A 224 -3.41 -12.03 2.09
CA ILE A 224 -4.02 -13.35 2.04
C ILE A 224 -3.12 -14.29 1.24
N TYR A 225 -2.98 -15.51 1.74
CA TYR A 225 -2.26 -16.60 1.10
C TYR A 225 -3.13 -17.86 1.01
N ALA A 226 -3.16 -18.46 -0.18
CA ALA A 226 -3.79 -19.75 -0.45
C ALA A 226 -3.04 -20.48 -1.57
N VAL A 227 -3.56 -21.63 -2.01
CA VAL A 227 -3.10 -22.34 -3.21
C VAL A 227 -4.21 -22.42 -4.24
N THR A 228 -3.88 -22.43 -5.53
CA THR A 228 -4.84 -22.71 -6.61
C THR A 228 -4.98 -24.21 -6.83
N TRP A 229 -3.93 -24.98 -6.53
CA TRP A 229 -3.89 -26.42 -6.76
C TRP A 229 -2.84 -27.13 -5.92
N GLN A 230 -3.08 -28.41 -5.65
CA GLN A 230 -2.19 -29.31 -4.91
C GLN A 230 -2.14 -30.70 -5.59
N SER A 231 -0.95 -31.27 -5.75
CA SER A 231 -0.72 -32.69 -6.12
C SER A 231 0.10 -33.49 -5.13
N SER A 232 0.76 -32.82 -4.18
CA SER A 232 1.74 -33.43 -3.29
C SER A 232 1.11 -33.90 -1.98
N PRO A 233 1.62 -34.99 -1.38
CA PRO A 233 1.28 -35.42 -0.02
C PRO A 233 2.08 -34.66 1.05
N SER A 234 2.94 -33.71 0.66
CA SER A 234 3.63 -32.83 1.63
C SER A 234 2.61 -32.23 2.59
N ASN A 235 2.99 -32.00 3.85
CA ASN A 235 2.08 -31.58 4.91
C ASN A 235 1.95 -30.05 5.03
N SER A 236 2.70 -29.26 4.25
CA SER A 236 2.62 -27.81 4.27
C SER A 236 2.98 -27.14 2.95
N ALA A 237 2.31 -26.02 2.68
CA ALA A 237 2.64 -25.08 1.62
C ALA A 237 2.89 -23.71 2.24
N ALA A 238 3.85 -22.95 1.70
CA ALA A 238 4.25 -21.69 2.29
C ALA A 238 4.80 -20.69 1.27
N THR A 239 4.55 -19.42 1.55
CA THR A 239 4.99 -18.24 0.81
C THR A 239 5.59 -17.22 1.78
N ILE A 240 6.12 -16.11 1.27
CA ILE A 240 6.72 -15.07 2.12
C ILE A 240 6.25 -13.67 1.74
N VAL A 241 6.27 -12.76 2.72
CA VAL A 241 5.97 -11.34 2.55
C VAL A 241 7.11 -10.52 3.16
N THR A 242 7.52 -9.44 2.50
CA THR A 242 8.48 -8.48 3.07
C THR A 242 7.85 -7.63 4.17
N GLY A 243 8.65 -6.75 4.79
CA GLY A 243 8.11 -5.65 5.58
C GLY A 243 7.23 -4.69 4.77
N VAL A 244 6.27 -4.10 5.49
CA VAL A 244 5.29 -3.13 5.04
C VAL A 244 5.88 -1.74 5.26
N SER A 245 5.87 -0.89 4.23
CA SER A 245 6.36 0.47 4.33
C SER A 245 5.33 1.38 5.00
N PHE A 246 5.80 2.32 5.82
CA PHE A 246 5.00 3.38 6.40
C PHE A 246 5.61 4.74 6.06
N PRO A 247 4.83 5.65 5.46
CA PRO A 247 5.31 6.99 5.13
C PRO A 247 5.58 7.78 6.40
N CYS A 248 6.47 8.76 6.32
CA CYS A 248 6.76 9.66 7.42
C CYS A 248 5.52 10.42 7.90
N GLY A 249 5.24 10.34 9.20
CA GLY A 249 4.28 11.18 9.90
C GLY A 249 4.94 11.95 11.05
N CYS A 250 4.23 12.95 11.58
CA CYS A 250 4.56 13.56 12.87
C CYS A 250 3.30 14.07 13.58
N PRO A 251 3.32 14.17 14.92
CA PRO A 251 2.28 14.88 15.66
C PRO A 251 2.20 16.32 15.16
N CYS A 252 0.99 16.81 14.98
CA CYS A 252 0.70 17.98 14.21
C CYS A 252 -0.06 19.01 15.01
N ARG A 253 0.39 20.26 14.92
CA ARG A 253 -0.27 21.39 15.53
C ARG A 253 -0.52 22.47 14.49
N ALA A 254 -1.67 23.11 14.59
CA ALA A 254 -1.94 24.35 13.88
C ALA A 254 -0.87 25.39 14.26
N LYS A 255 -0.22 25.97 13.25
CA LYS A 255 0.59 27.17 13.39
C LYS A 255 -0.32 28.38 13.25
N ALA A 256 0.03 29.47 13.94
CA ALA A 256 -0.53 30.77 13.63
C ALA A 256 -0.40 31.02 12.12
N ALA A 257 -1.45 31.56 11.49
CA ALA A 257 -1.45 31.85 10.07
C ALA A 257 -0.20 32.68 9.73
N ALA A 258 0.72 32.11 8.96
CA ALA A 258 1.86 32.87 8.45
C ALA A 258 1.28 34.02 7.63
N GLY A 259 1.55 35.26 8.04
CA GLY A 259 0.75 36.42 7.62
C GLY A 259 0.58 36.62 6.12
N ARG A 260 1.43 36.00 5.28
CA ARG A 260 1.45 36.14 3.82
C ARG A 260 2.13 34.95 3.11
N MET A 261 1.63 34.52 1.95
CA MET A 261 2.22 33.50 1.05
C MET A 261 2.39 34.06 -0.37
N VAL A 262 3.47 33.68 -1.04
CA VAL A 262 3.72 34.00 -2.45
C VAL A 262 3.00 32.99 -3.34
N VAL A 263 2.22 33.47 -4.30
CA VAL A 263 1.46 32.65 -5.25
C VAL A 263 1.63 33.19 -6.68
N PRO A 264 1.58 32.34 -7.72
CA PRO A 264 1.61 32.80 -9.10
C PRO A 264 0.37 33.63 -9.43
N VAL A 265 0.52 34.63 -10.29
CA VAL A 265 -0.59 35.45 -10.77
C VAL A 265 -1.33 34.67 -11.87
N SER A 266 -2.58 34.27 -11.61
CA SER A 266 -3.41 33.61 -12.62
C SER A 266 -3.66 34.54 -13.81
N GLY A 267 -3.37 34.09 -15.03
CA GLY A 267 -3.49 34.90 -16.25
C GLY A 267 -2.39 35.97 -16.44
N GLY A 268 -1.37 36.01 -15.57
CA GLY A 268 -0.21 36.88 -15.71
C GLY A 268 0.90 36.29 -16.60
N ALA A 269 1.96 37.06 -16.83
CA ALA A 269 3.15 36.57 -17.53
C ALA A 269 3.77 35.38 -16.75
N PRO A 270 4.26 34.33 -17.43
CA PRO A 270 4.95 33.21 -16.76
C PRO A 270 6.07 33.69 -15.84
N GLY A 271 6.13 33.14 -14.61
CA GLY A 271 7.14 33.53 -13.62
C GLY A 271 6.79 34.76 -12.79
N THR A 272 5.56 35.28 -12.90
CA THR A 272 5.08 36.37 -12.04
C THR A 272 4.28 35.90 -10.83
N CYS A 273 4.60 36.45 -9.65
CA CYS A 273 3.92 36.11 -8.40
C CYS A 273 3.45 37.36 -7.64
N THR A 274 2.42 37.16 -6.82
CA THR A 274 1.91 38.13 -5.86
C THR A 274 1.91 37.54 -4.46
N THR A 275 1.84 38.39 -3.44
CA THR A 275 1.77 37.97 -2.05
C THR A 275 0.33 38.07 -1.56
N LYS A 276 -0.29 36.94 -1.19
CA LYS A 276 -1.64 36.87 -0.64
C LYS A 276 -1.63 36.51 0.84
N ALA A 277 -2.64 36.95 1.58
CA ALA A 277 -2.86 36.46 2.94
C ALA A 277 -3.07 34.95 2.90
N HIS A 278 -2.48 34.23 3.85
CA HIS A 278 -2.57 32.78 3.91
C HIS A 278 -3.98 32.39 4.40
N ALA A 279 -4.84 31.96 3.49
CA ALA A 279 -6.25 31.67 3.79
C ALA A 279 -6.47 30.33 4.51
N ARG A 280 -5.44 29.48 4.64
CA ARG A 280 -5.52 28.18 5.32
C ARG A 280 -4.74 28.19 6.64
N THR A 281 -5.16 27.40 7.62
CA THR A 281 -4.33 27.14 8.80
C THR A 281 -3.09 26.38 8.35
N ALA A 282 -1.90 26.92 8.63
CA ALA A 282 -0.66 26.19 8.36
C ALA A 282 -0.49 25.14 9.46
N HIS A 283 -0.03 23.95 9.09
CA HIS A 283 0.21 22.86 10.03
C HIS A 283 1.70 22.50 10.01
N GLY A 284 2.21 21.96 11.12
CA GLY A 284 3.58 21.49 11.17
C GLY A 284 3.81 20.52 12.30
N CYS A 285 4.89 19.75 12.17
CA CYS A 285 5.34 18.84 13.21
C CYS A 285 5.56 19.57 14.52
N ASN A 286 4.86 19.13 15.56
CA ASN A 286 5.01 19.59 16.91
C ASN A 286 4.60 18.45 17.84
N TYR A 287 5.52 17.98 18.69
CA TYR A 287 5.32 16.86 19.62
C TYR A 287 4.15 17.05 20.61
N ALA A 288 3.62 18.27 20.75
CA ALA A 288 2.42 18.58 21.55
C ALA A 288 1.12 18.65 20.70
N GLY A 289 1.16 18.20 19.45
CA GLY A 289 0.01 18.17 18.55
C GLY A 289 -0.98 17.06 18.90
N ASP A 290 -2.27 17.33 18.69
CA ASP A 290 -3.40 16.43 18.92
C ASP A 290 -3.87 15.69 17.65
N GLN A 291 -3.33 16.08 16.49
CA GLN A 291 -3.55 15.45 15.19
C GLN A 291 -2.25 14.89 14.62
N TRP A 292 -2.31 14.06 13.59
CA TRP A 292 -1.12 13.68 12.82
C TRP A 292 -1.02 14.48 11.54
N CYS A 293 0.20 14.67 11.04
CA CYS A 293 0.43 15.24 9.72
C CYS A 293 1.27 14.31 8.85
N ASP A 294 0.85 14.16 7.60
CA ASP A 294 1.66 13.58 6.56
C ASP A 294 2.63 14.64 6.03
N ALA A 295 3.86 14.20 5.75
CA ALA A 295 4.80 14.98 4.95
C ALA A 295 4.46 14.82 3.46
N VAL A 296 4.00 15.89 2.83
CA VAL A 296 3.72 15.95 1.39
C VAL A 296 4.70 16.88 0.69
N GLU A 297 5.35 16.37 -0.34
CA GLU A 297 6.18 17.21 -1.20
C GLU A 297 5.29 18.10 -2.08
N GLY A 298 5.78 19.29 -2.36
CA GLY A 298 5.16 20.21 -3.30
C GLY A 298 6.12 21.32 -3.69
N VAL A 299 5.57 22.37 -4.26
CA VAL A 299 6.33 23.54 -4.69
C VAL A 299 5.94 24.76 -3.88
N ARG A 300 6.94 25.40 -3.27
CA ARG A 300 6.80 26.74 -2.71
C ARG A 300 7.27 27.76 -3.73
N TRP A 301 6.51 28.83 -3.90
CA TRP A 301 6.94 29.97 -4.69
C TRP A 301 7.77 30.93 -3.83
N MET A 302 8.89 31.39 -4.35
CA MET A 302 9.72 32.40 -3.72
C MET A 302 9.94 33.57 -4.69
N LEU A 303 9.79 34.80 -4.20
CA LEU A 303 10.19 35.99 -4.94
C LEU A 303 11.70 35.99 -5.15
N THR A 304 12.15 36.29 -6.37
CA THR A 304 13.57 36.37 -6.76
C THR A 304 14.07 37.82 -6.86
N GLY A 305 13.19 38.81 -6.75
CA GLY A 305 13.48 40.24 -6.68
C GLY A 305 12.53 40.96 -5.72
N GLY A 306 12.92 42.14 -5.22
CA GLY A 306 12.19 42.89 -4.20
C GLY A 306 10.72 43.15 -4.56
N ALA A 307 9.83 43.08 -3.56
CA ALA A 307 8.38 43.35 -3.47
C ALA A 307 7.42 42.99 -4.63
N GLY A 308 7.82 42.98 -5.90
CA GLY A 308 6.99 42.65 -7.05
C GLY A 308 7.77 42.11 -8.23
N GLY A 309 7.21 41.07 -8.87
CA GLY A 309 7.54 40.76 -10.25
C GLY A 309 7.92 39.31 -10.47
N ALA A 310 9.13 38.91 -10.13
CA ALA A 310 9.67 37.60 -10.51
C ALA A 310 9.67 36.59 -9.36
N CYS A 311 9.36 35.34 -9.67
CA CYS A 311 9.43 34.24 -8.72
C CYS A 311 9.96 32.95 -9.32
N ARG A 312 10.47 32.08 -8.44
CA ARG A 312 10.89 30.72 -8.76
C ARG A 312 10.13 29.71 -7.91
N THR A 313 9.96 28.51 -8.45
CA THR A 313 9.52 27.34 -7.70
C THR A 313 10.68 26.73 -6.93
N VAL A 314 10.40 26.27 -5.72
CA VAL A 314 11.35 25.59 -4.87
C VAL A 314 10.68 24.30 -4.38
N PRO A 315 11.31 23.13 -4.57
CA PRO A 315 10.85 21.91 -3.93
C PRO A 315 10.74 22.13 -2.42
N SER A 316 9.62 21.74 -1.83
CA SER A 316 9.34 21.96 -0.42
C SER A 316 8.50 20.83 0.13
N VAL A 317 8.66 20.56 1.42
CA VAL A 317 7.81 19.62 2.16
C VAL A 317 6.80 20.44 2.96
N PHE A 318 5.54 20.10 2.80
CA PHE A 318 4.42 20.63 3.58
C PHE A 318 3.92 19.55 4.53
N HIS A 319 3.39 19.96 5.67
CA HIS A 319 2.71 19.07 6.59
C HIS A 319 1.21 19.32 6.49
N VAL A 320 0.46 18.28 6.17
CA VAL A 320 -1.00 18.33 6.07
C VAL A 320 -1.60 17.38 7.08
N PRO A 321 -2.67 17.79 7.80
CA PRO A 321 -3.32 16.89 8.75
C PRO A 321 -3.74 15.59 8.07
N VAL A 322 -3.42 14.46 8.72
CA VAL A 322 -3.96 13.15 8.38
C VAL A 322 -5.44 13.21 8.70
N SER A 323 -6.26 12.98 7.69
CA SER A 323 -7.71 13.00 7.81
C SER A 323 -8.30 11.73 7.21
N PRO A 324 -9.12 10.98 7.97
CA PRO A 324 -9.50 11.22 9.37
C PRO A 324 -8.34 10.93 10.36
N TYR A 325 -8.31 11.65 11.50
CA TYR A 325 -7.56 11.24 12.69
C TYR A 325 -8.48 11.14 13.92
N SER A 326 -8.72 9.93 14.43
CA SER A 326 -9.60 9.67 15.59
C SER A 326 -9.18 8.39 16.32
N PRO A 327 -8.07 8.43 17.07
CA PRO A 327 -7.55 7.25 17.76
C PRO A 327 -8.50 6.85 18.89
N ALA A 328 -8.71 5.54 19.05
CA ALA A 328 -9.40 4.98 20.20
C ALA A 328 -8.46 5.03 21.42
N LEU A 329 -8.96 5.57 22.55
CA LEU A 329 -8.22 5.59 23.83
C LEU A 329 -7.94 4.19 24.37
N ALA A 330 -8.82 3.23 24.08
CA ALA A 330 -8.68 1.82 24.42
C ALA A 330 -8.46 1.00 23.14
N PHE A 331 -7.43 1.36 22.38
CA PHE A 331 -7.04 0.58 21.21
C PHE A 331 -6.47 -0.77 21.59
N GLY A 332 -5.92 -0.90 22.82
CA GLY A 332 -5.37 -2.10 23.48
C GLY A 332 -6.42 -3.00 24.10
#